data_AF-A0A958F8N4-F1
#
_entry.id   AF-A0A958F8N4-F1
#
_cell.length_a   1.000
_cell.length_b   1.000
_cell.length_c   1.000
_cell.angle_alpha   90.00
_cell.angle_beta   90.00
_cell.angle_gamma   90.00
#
_symmetry.space_group_name_H-M   'P 1'
#
loop_
_entity.id
_entity.type
_entity.pdbx_description
1 polymer ?
#
loop_
_entity_poly.entity_id
_entity_poly.type
_entity_poly.pdbx_seq_one_letter_code
_entity_poly.pdbx_strand_id
1 'polypeptide(L)'
;LNGRAYKIVDGDTTVTELLSLEQIGDDIFYIPIVPHNPGPVKFKLVRVDESEAVFENMAHDYPNRIIYRRQEDGGLHARIEGKTAGENARDFYYQRLD
;
A
#
# COMPACT_ATOMS: atom_id res chain seq x y z
N LEU A 1 11.13 0.63 -9.30
CA LEU A 1 11.77 0.59 -7.97
C LEU A 1 11.15 -0.59 -7.22
N ASN A 2 11.95 -1.55 -6.76
CA ASN A 2 11.41 -2.69 -6.00
C ASN A 2 11.45 -2.32 -4.51
N GLY A 3 10.27 -2.15 -3.89
CA GLY A 3 10.13 -1.85 -2.47
C GLY A 3 9.86 -3.13 -1.68
N ARG A 4 10.43 -3.26 -0.49
CA ARG A 4 10.07 -4.33 0.46
C ARG A 4 9.54 -3.68 1.72
N ALA A 5 8.30 -3.98 2.09
CA ALA A 5 7.71 -3.56 3.35
C ALA A 5 7.54 -4.79 4.26
N TYR A 6 8.07 -4.71 5.48
CA TYR A 6 8.00 -5.79 6.48
C TYR A 6 6.96 -5.41 7.53
N LYS A 7 5.97 -6.27 7.75
CA LYS A 7 5.01 -6.13 8.84
C LYS A 7 5.43 -7.02 10.01
N ILE A 8 5.68 -6.44 11.19
CA ILE A 8 5.67 -7.17 12.46
C ILE A 8 4.29 -7.00 13.06
N VAL A 9 3.54 -8.09 13.21
CA VAL A 9 2.36 -8.14 14.07
C VAL A 9 2.70 -9.02 15.25
N ASP A 10 2.47 -8.46 16.43
CA ASP A 10 2.59 -9.10 17.74
C ASP A 10 2.18 -10.59 17.69
N GLY A 11 3.15 -11.48 17.83
CA GLY A 11 2.95 -12.89 18.13
C GLY A 11 2.94 -13.91 16.98
N ASP A 12 2.25 -13.70 15.84
CA ASP A 12 2.03 -14.87 14.95
C ASP A 12 1.74 -14.63 13.45
N THR A 13 1.99 -13.47 12.86
CA THR A 13 1.97 -13.38 11.38
C THR A 13 2.90 -12.31 10.83
N THR A 14 4.03 -12.76 10.27
CA THR A 14 4.89 -11.93 9.41
C THR A 14 4.24 -11.86 8.02
N VAL A 15 3.38 -10.86 7.78
CA VAL A 15 2.95 -10.59 6.41
C VAL A 15 4.08 -9.80 5.74
N THR A 16 4.78 -10.45 4.81
CA THR A 16 5.68 -9.76 3.90
C THR A 16 4.86 -9.32 2.69
N GLU A 17 4.47 -8.05 2.64
CA GLU A 17 3.96 -7.49 1.39
C GLU A 17 5.18 -7.14 0.53
N LEU A 18 5.52 -8.05 -0.39
CA LEU A 18 6.36 -7.67 -1.52
C LEU A 18 5.50 -6.84 -2.46
N LEU A 19 6.04 -5.70 -2.89
CA LEU A 19 5.36 -4.83 -3.83
C LEU A 19 6.37 -4.24 -4.82
N SER A 20 5.88 -3.86 -5.99
CA SER A 20 6.64 -3.12 -6.99
C SER A 20 6.04 -1.73 -7.15
N LEU A 21 6.90 -0.71 -7.15
CA LEU A 21 6.55 0.63 -7.63
C LEU A 21 7.09 0.78 -9.05
N GLU A 22 6.19 0.80 -10.01
CA GLU A 22 6.53 0.86 -11.43
C GLU A 22 6.09 2.19 -12.03
N GLN A 23 7.02 2.84 -12.74
CA GLN A 23 6.69 3.98 -13.57
C GLN A 23 6.41 3.48 -14.99
N ILE A 24 5.22 3.78 -15.51
CA ILE A 24 4.78 3.43 -16.87
C ILE A 24 4.35 4.72 -17.55
N GLY A 25 5.22 5.25 -18.43
CA GLY A 25 5.07 6.62 -18.93
C GLY A 25 5.21 7.63 -17.78
N ASP A 26 4.24 8.52 -17.66
CA ASP A 26 4.21 9.54 -16.60
C ASP A 26 3.50 9.05 -15.32
N ASP A 27 2.94 7.84 -15.34
CA ASP A 27 2.16 7.29 -14.23
C ASP A 27 2.99 6.36 -13.35
N ILE A 28 2.75 6.41 -12.04
CA ILE A 28 3.33 5.49 -11.05
C ILE A 28 2.26 4.51 -10.58
N PHE A 29 2.61 3.23 -10.47
CA PHE A 29 1.72 2.17 -10.04
C PHE A 29 2.29 1.42 -8.84
N TYR A 30 1.45 1.22 -7.83
CA TYR A 30 1.63 0.24 -6.78
C TYR A 30 1.11 -1.13 -7.25
N ILE A 31 1.97 -2.14 -7.20
CA ILE A 31 1.64 -3.50 -7.63
C ILE A 31 1.98 -4.48 -6.49
N PRO A 32 1.00 -5.02 -5.76
CA PRO A 32 1.24 -6.04 -4.75
C PRO A 32 1.67 -7.34 -5.43
N ILE A 33 2.76 -7.92 -4.94
CA ILE A 33 3.30 -9.20 -5.38
C ILE A 33 2.74 -10.27 -4.44
N VAL A 34 1.54 -10.77 -4.75
CA VAL A 34 0.90 -11.86 -4.01
C VAL A 34 1.01 -13.16 -4.81
N PRO A 35 1.46 -14.28 -4.21
CA PRO A 35 1.66 -15.54 -4.93
C PRO A 35 0.36 -16.18 -5.44
N HIS A 36 -0.82 -15.73 -4.98
CA HIS A 36 -2.11 -16.37 -5.27
C HIS A 36 -3.05 -15.59 -6.22
N ASN A 37 -2.67 -14.42 -6.76
CA ASN A 37 -3.55 -13.72 -7.70
C ASN A 37 -3.32 -14.15 -9.16
N PRO A 38 -4.39 -14.18 -9.99
CA PRO A 38 -4.31 -14.52 -11.41
C PRO A 38 -3.56 -13.49 -12.28
N GLY A 39 -3.17 -12.34 -11.73
CA GLY A 39 -2.37 -11.31 -12.40
C GLY A 39 -2.02 -10.14 -11.48
N PRO A 40 -1.11 -9.24 -11.90
CA PRO A 40 -0.70 -8.09 -11.10
C PRO A 40 -1.87 -7.10 -10.97
N VAL A 41 -2.30 -6.82 -9.73
CA VAL A 41 -3.28 -5.77 -9.45
C VAL A 41 -2.56 -4.43 -9.41
N LYS A 42 -2.89 -3.50 -10.30
CA LYS A 42 -2.22 -2.19 -10.32
C LYS A 42 -3.09 -1.15 -9.63
N PHE A 43 -2.51 -0.37 -8.73
CA PHE A 43 -3.13 0.82 -8.14
C PHE A 43 -2.34 2.04 -8.62
N LYS A 44 -3.00 2.96 -9.32
CA LYS A 44 -2.36 4.18 -9.85
C LYS A 44 -2.17 5.19 -8.74
N LEU A 45 -1.00 5.85 -8.68
CA LEU A 45 -0.77 6.99 -7.81
C LEU A 45 -1.65 8.16 -8.26
N VAL A 46 -2.56 8.61 -7.40
CA VAL A 46 -3.48 9.73 -7.68
C VAL A 46 -3.15 10.99 -6.87
N ARG A 47 -2.42 10.84 -5.77
CA ARG A 47 -1.95 11.95 -4.93
C ARG A 47 -0.64 11.57 -4.27
N VAL A 48 0.30 12.50 -4.26
CA VAL A 48 1.53 12.42 -3.46
C VAL A 48 1.90 13.81 -2.97
N ASP A 49 2.27 13.89 -1.70
CA ASP A 49 2.89 15.06 -1.08
C ASP A 49 4.02 14.63 -0.13
N GLU A 50 4.53 15.54 0.69
CA GLU A 50 5.68 15.29 1.57
C GLU A 50 5.43 14.21 2.63
N SER A 51 4.19 13.97 3.02
CA SER A 51 3.84 13.03 4.09
C SER A 51 2.83 11.98 3.69
N GLU A 52 2.13 12.12 2.56
CA GLU A 52 1.08 11.21 2.11
C GLU A 52 1.26 10.75 0.65
N ALA A 53 0.97 9.48 0.39
CA ALA A 53 0.80 8.94 -0.96
C ALA A 53 -0.50 8.13 -1.04
N VAL A 54 -1.29 8.35 -2.09
CA VAL A 54 -2.59 7.70 -2.32
C VAL A 54 -2.58 6.99 -3.67
N PHE A 55 -2.86 5.70 -3.64
CA PHE A 55 -2.97 4.84 -4.81
C PHE A 55 -4.40 4.31 -4.94
N GLU A 56 -4.93 4.24 -6.16
CA GLU A 56 -6.31 3.84 -6.42
C GLU A 56 -6.45 2.83 -7.56
N ASN A 57 -7.41 1.93 -7.39
CA ASN A 57 -7.99 1.09 -8.43
C ASN A 57 -9.49 0.89 -8.15
N MET A 58 -10.32 1.74 -8.77
CA MET A 58 -11.78 1.72 -8.58
C MET A 58 -12.46 0.51 -9.24
N ALA A 59 -11.75 -0.21 -10.11
CA ALA A 59 -12.23 -1.44 -10.76
C ALA A 59 -11.94 -2.70 -9.92
N HIS A 60 -11.09 -2.62 -8.90
CA HIS A 60 -10.85 -3.72 -7.98
C HIS A 60 -12.06 -3.94 -7.05
N ASP A 61 -12.22 -5.12 -6.49
CA ASP A 61 -13.33 -5.47 -5.59
C ASP A 61 -13.10 -4.94 -4.17
N TYR A 62 -11.92 -5.17 -3.60
CA TYR A 62 -11.40 -4.55 -2.39
C TYR A 62 -9.92 -4.94 -2.16
N PRO A 63 -9.04 -4.03 -1.71
CA PRO A 63 -9.29 -2.61 -1.50
C PRO A 63 -9.36 -1.84 -2.82
N ASN A 64 -9.89 -0.63 -2.77
CA ASN A 64 -9.90 0.30 -3.91
C ASN A 64 -8.89 1.42 -3.75
N ARG A 65 -8.55 1.77 -2.51
CA ARG A 65 -7.55 2.79 -2.19
C ARG A 65 -6.54 2.26 -1.18
N ILE A 66 -5.27 2.62 -1.40
CA ILE A 66 -4.15 2.39 -0.50
C ILE A 66 -3.52 3.75 -0.20
N ILE A 67 -3.46 4.10 1.08
CA ILE A 67 -2.94 5.38 1.57
C ILE A 67 -1.75 5.09 2.45
N TYR A 68 -0.62 5.75 2.20
CA TYR A 68 0.56 5.71 3.06
C TYR A 68 0.80 7.10 3.65
N ARG A 69 1.02 7.15 4.96
CA ARG A 69 1.34 8.37 5.72
C ARG A 69 2.61 8.20 6.52
N ARG A 70 3.57 9.07 6.30
CA ARG A 70 4.78 9.17 7.13
C ARG A 70 4.38 9.71 8.51
N GLN A 71 4.79 9.01 9.55
CA GLN A 71 4.60 9.42 10.94
C GLN A 71 5.81 10.24 11.41
N GLU A 72 5.61 11.09 12.43
CA GLU A 72 6.66 11.95 12.99
C GLU A 72 7.82 11.15 13.60
N ASP A 73 7.52 9.98 14.16
CA ASP A 73 8.49 9.04 14.74
C ASP A 73 9.31 8.27 13.68
N GLY A 74 9.11 8.57 12.38
CA GLY A 74 9.74 7.86 11.27
C GLY A 74 9.04 6.57 10.88
N GLY A 75 7.95 6.21 11.56
CA GLY A 75 7.06 5.12 11.18
C GLY A 75 6.28 5.41 9.90
N LEU A 76 5.65 4.37 9.37
CA LEU A 76 4.78 4.45 8.21
C LEU A 76 3.40 3.89 8.60
N HIS A 77 2.36 4.69 8.44
CA HIS A 77 0.97 4.27 8.59
C HIS A 77 0.38 3.99 7.20
N ALA A 78 0.01 2.75 6.93
CA ALA A 78 -0.78 2.43 5.75
C ALA A 78 -2.24 2.25 6.12
N ARG A 79 -3.12 2.66 5.21
CA ARG A 79 -4.56 2.44 5.31
C ARG A 79 -5.06 1.93 3.97
N ILE A 80 -5.83 0.85 4.01
CA ILE A 80 -6.60 0.38 2.85
C ILE A 80 -8.08 0.66 3.09
N GLU A 81 -8.80 1.07 2.05
CA GLU A 81 -10.24 1.33 2.12
C GLU A 81 -10.95 1.03 0.80
N GLY A 82 -12.28 0.96 0.86
CA GLY A 82 -13.18 0.75 -0.27
C GLY A 82 -13.34 1.98 -1.16
N LYS A 83 -14.40 1.98 -1.98
CA LYS A 83 -14.66 3.03 -2.97
C LYS A 83 -14.98 4.37 -2.31
N THR A 84 -15.64 4.32 -1.15
CA THR A 84 -15.92 5.50 -0.35
C THR A 84 -14.94 5.63 0.80
N ALA A 85 -14.59 6.88 1.16
CA ALA A 85 -13.62 7.14 2.22
C ALA A 85 -14.09 6.51 3.54
N GLY A 86 -13.24 5.70 4.18
CA GLY A 86 -13.56 4.98 5.41
C GLY A 86 -14.32 3.67 5.25
N GLU A 87 -14.77 3.31 4.05
CA GLU A 87 -15.46 2.04 3.81
C GLU A 87 -14.53 0.85 4.03
N ASN A 88 -14.90 -0.06 4.94
CA ASN A 88 -14.10 -1.25 5.28
C ASN A 88 -12.62 -0.91 5.56
N ALA A 89 -12.36 0.26 6.16
CA ALA A 89 -11.00 0.72 6.37
C ALA A 89 -10.22 -0.22 7.30
N ARG A 90 -8.96 -0.46 6.96
CA ARG A 90 -8.01 -1.17 7.82
C ARG A 90 -6.70 -0.41 7.86
N ASP A 91 -6.16 -0.28 9.06
CA ASP A 91 -4.96 0.48 9.34
C ASP A 91 -3.81 -0.48 9.72
N PHE A 92 -2.62 -0.16 9.22
CA PHE A 92 -1.39 -0.92 9.43
C PHE A 92 -0.27 0.05 9.79
N TYR A 93 0.49 -0.28 10.83
CA TYR A 93 1.61 0.54 11.28
C TYR A 93 2.90 -0.24 11.08
N TYR A 94 3.84 0.35 10.36
CA TYR A 94 5.13 -0.23 10.05
C TYR A 94 6.22 0.62 10.70
N GLN A 95 7.20 -0.05 11.30
CA GLN A 95 8.45 0.57 11.69
C GLN A 95 9.55 0.04 10.80
N ARG A 96 10.53 0.90 10.51
CA ARG A 96 11.73 0.46 9.82
C ARG A 96 12.48 -0.47 10.77
N LEU A 97 12.75 -1.69 10.31
CA LEU A 97 13.66 -2.58 11.00
C LEU A 97 15.07 -2.14 10.61
N ASP A 98 15.82 -1.65 11.60
CA ASP A 98 17.24 -1.31 11.45
C ASP A 98 18.12 -2.56 11.35
#